data_AF-A0A4Q3Y5J9-F1
#
_entry.id   AF-A0A4Q3Y5J9-F1
#
_cell.length_a   1.000
_cell.length_b   1.000
_cell.length_c   1.000
_cell.angle_alpha   90.00
_cell.angle_beta   90.00
_cell.angle_gamma   90.00
#
_symmetry.space_group_name_H-M   'P 1'
#
loop_
_entity.id
_entity.type
_entity.pdbx_description
1 polymer ?
#
loop_
_entity_poly.entity_id
_entity_poly.type
_entity_poly.pdbx_seq_one_letter_code
_entity_poly.pdbx_strand_id
1 'polypeptide(L)'
;MSKPPNAAARSLIARTFIDSADGDYVAARALWFLGIDQQFCWSAQQAIEKYLKAALLLNGVNVRNSNHALSRNLTSLVQVGQGSGFALDSRIMDKMGFADPELPLADETFGEFIERMERGGNVNVRYGFHGFVLFPGDLAKLDHVVFEVRRRCTDLDSLVYHRAPNLGKIRDYLEEHPDFEPSPLRSSPIFFGNEGAANERLQQLLRENLSFNRTETSELSLAHHRFSGRNPPFSERLKYAEGMDAIKWLLEHAYFSGPDKKALEAALEISVRA
;
A
#
# COMPACT_ATOMS: atom_id res chain seq x y z
N MET A 1 26.31 -3.40 -1.03
CA MET A 1 25.18 -3.49 -0.08
C MET A 1 25.63 -2.92 1.26
N SER A 2 24.76 -2.18 1.97
CA SER A 2 25.13 -1.67 3.31
C SER A 2 25.09 -2.80 4.35
N LYS A 3 25.76 -2.61 5.50
CA LYS A 3 25.77 -3.60 6.59
C LYS A 3 24.31 -3.83 7.07
N PRO A 4 23.87 -5.07 7.31
CA PRO A 4 22.53 -5.33 7.82
C PRO A 4 22.32 -4.60 9.16
N PRO A 5 21.09 -4.14 9.45
CA PRO A 5 20.80 -3.42 10.69
C PRO A 5 21.10 -4.30 11.92
N ASN A 6 21.65 -3.70 12.96
CA ASN A 6 21.82 -4.38 14.25
C ASN A 6 20.45 -4.64 14.91
N ALA A 7 20.42 -5.43 15.99
CA ALA A 7 19.18 -5.81 16.66
C ALA A 7 18.33 -4.60 17.13
N ALA A 8 18.97 -3.54 17.63
CA ALA A 8 18.27 -2.33 18.06
C ALA A 8 17.62 -1.60 16.88
N ALA A 9 18.34 -1.45 15.76
CA ALA A 9 17.80 -0.87 14.53
C ALA A 9 16.64 -1.72 13.97
N ARG A 10 16.75 -3.05 14.00
CA ARG A 10 15.65 -3.97 13.62
C ARG A 10 14.41 -3.75 14.46
N SER A 11 14.55 -3.65 15.79
CA SER A 11 13.41 -3.37 16.66
C SER A 11 12.78 -2.00 16.38
N LEU A 12 13.58 -0.98 16.06
CA LEU A 12 13.07 0.34 15.72
C LEU A 12 12.37 0.35 14.36
N ILE A 13 12.89 -0.40 13.38
CA ILE A 13 12.24 -0.57 12.08
C ILE A 13 10.86 -1.23 12.26
N ALA A 14 10.77 -2.28 13.08
CA ALA A 14 9.50 -2.95 13.36
C ALA A 14 8.47 -1.96 13.93
N ARG A 15 8.82 -1.21 14.98
CA ARG A 15 7.89 -0.26 15.62
C ARG A 15 7.50 0.92 14.74
N THR A 16 8.47 1.53 14.05
CA THR A 16 8.25 2.76 13.29
C THR A 16 7.53 2.49 11.97
N PHE A 17 7.84 1.36 11.33
CA PHE A 17 7.32 1.06 10.01
C PHE A 17 6.30 -0.07 10.01
N ILE A 18 6.61 -1.23 10.58
CA ILE A 18 5.72 -2.40 10.49
C ILE A 18 4.47 -2.19 11.35
N ASP A 19 4.60 -1.87 12.64
CA ASP A 19 3.45 -1.69 13.53
C ASP A 19 2.54 -0.53 13.04
N SER A 20 3.16 0.55 12.53
CA SER A 20 2.42 1.65 11.93
C SER A 20 1.74 1.26 10.60
N ALA A 21 2.38 0.44 9.77
CA ALA A 21 1.81 -0.05 8.51
C ALA A 21 0.64 -0.99 8.75
N ASP A 22 0.74 -1.86 9.76
CA ASP A 22 -0.33 -2.76 10.20
C ASP A 22 -1.58 -1.93 10.54
N GLY A 23 -1.42 -0.82 11.30
CA GLY A 23 -2.50 0.11 11.63
C GLY A 23 -3.11 0.82 10.42
N ASP A 24 -2.28 1.36 9.51
CA ASP A 24 -2.74 2.00 8.29
C ASP A 24 -3.50 1.03 7.38
N TYR A 25 -3.05 -0.21 7.28
CA TYR A 25 -3.68 -1.25 6.47
C TYR A 25 -5.06 -1.64 7.03
N VAL A 26 -5.17 -1.88 8.33
CA VAL A 26 -6.47 -2.16 8.96
C VAL A 26 -7.42 -0.98 8.83
N ALA A 27 -6.91 0.25 8.96
CA ALA A 27 -7.69 1.46 8.69
C ALA A 27 -8.18 1.50 7.23
N ALA A 28 -7.33 1.19 6.25
CA ALA A 28 -7.71 1.12 4.85
C ALA A 28 -8.87 0.13 4.64
N ARG A 29 -8.76 -1.10 5.16
CA ARG A 29 -9.85 -2.09 5.09
C ARG A 29 -11.17 -1.53 5.65
N ALA A 30 -11.14 -0.92 6.83
CA ALA A 30 -12.33 -0.33 7.42
C ALA A 30 -12.93 0.80 6.55
N LEU A 31 -12.08 1.69 6.01
CA LEU A 31 -12.49 2.80 5.15
C LEU A 31 -13.09 2.32 3.82
N TRP A 32 -12.62 1.20 3.29
CA TRP A 32 -13.23 0.54 2.13
C TRP A 32 -14.67 0.13 2.41
N PHE A 33 -14.92 -0.57 3.51
CA PHE A 33 -16.26 -1.00 3.90
C PHE A 33 -17.18 0.19 4.24
N LEU A 34 -16.62 1.27 4.77
CA LEU A 34 -17.37 2.47 5.15
C LEU A 34 -17.73 3.40 3.99
N GLY A 35 -17.33 3.13 2.74
CA GLY A 35 -17.64 4.07 1.66
C GLY A 35 -16.60 5.18 1.44
N ILE A 36 -15.52 5.24 2.23
CA ILE A 36 -14.65 6.44 2.32
C ILE A 36 -13.39 6.29 1.42
N ASP A 37 -13.59 6.33 0.10
CA ASP A 37 -12.59 5.97 -0.91
C ASP A 37 -11.26 6.73 -0.84
N GLN A 38 -11.33 8.05 -0.74
CA GLN A 38 -10.12 8.87 -0.76
C GLN A 38 -9.25 8.60 0.47
N GLN A 39 -9.87 8.32 1.62
CA GLN A 39 -9.15 7.93 2.83
C GLN A 39 -8.66 6.48 2.72
N PHE A 40 -9.42 5.59 2.08
CA PHE A 40 -8.94 4.26 1.73
C PHE A 40 -7.65 4.32 0.90
N CYS A 41 -7.62 5.08 -0.20
CA CYS A 41 -6.43 5.24 -1.04
C CYS A 41 -5.24 5.79 -0.25
N TRP A 42 -5.50 6.79 0.60
CA TRP A 42 -4.48 7.38 1.46
C TRP A 42 -3.89 6.35 2.43
N SER A 43 -4.73 5.69 3.22
CA SER A 43 -4.30 4.69 4.19
C SER A 43 -3.61 3.49 3.52
N ALA A 44 -4.11 3.05 2.36
CA ALA A 44 -3.47 1.99 1.56
C ALA A 44 -2.06 2.39 1.11
N GLN A 45 -1.90 3.60 0.56
CA GLN A 45 -0.58 4.11 0.17
C GLN A 45 0.37 4.19 1.37
N GLN A 46 -0.11 4.70 2.51
CA GLN A 46 0.68 4.83 3.73
C GLN A 46 1.16 3.47 4.26
N ALA A 47 0.30 2.44 4.23
CA ALA A 47 0.66 1.09 4.61
C ALA A 47 1.73 0.50 3.69
N ILE A 48 1.48 0.52 2.36
CA ILE A 48 2.41 -0.01 1.35
C ILE A 48 3.78 0.67 1.46
N GLU A 49 3.81 1.99 1.58
CA GLU A 49 5.05 2.75 1.70
C GLU A 49 5.88 2.30 2.91
N LYS A 50 5.24 2.16 4.07
CA LYS A 50 5.91 1.77 5.31
C LYS A 50 6.42 0.34 5.25
N TYR A 51 5.64 -0.62 4.75
CA TYR A 51 6.12 -1.99 4.55
C TYR A 51 7.30 -2.05 3.57
N LEU A 52 7.23 -1.34 2.44
CA LEU A 52 8.33 -1.29 1.48
C LEU A 52 9.61 -0.73 2.11
N LYS A 53 9.50 0.35 2.89
CA LYS A 53 10.65 0.90 3.63
C LYS A 53 11.20 -0.09 4.65
N ALA A 54 10.34 -0.78 5.40
CA ALA A 54 10.76 -1.79 6.37
C ALA A 54 11.52 -2.94 5.70
N ALA A 55 10.94 -3.53 4.65
CA ALA A 55 11.56 -4.62 3.89
C ALA A 55 12.93 -4.20 3.32
N LEU A 56 13.03 -3.02 2.72
CA LEU A 56 14.29 -2.49 2.20
C LEU A 56 15.35 -2.25 3.29
N LEU A 57 14.97 -1.61 4.40
CA LEU A 57 15.89 -1.33 5.51
C LEU A 57 16.41 -2.61 6.17
N LEU A 58 15.54 -3.62 6.36
CA LEU A 58 15.91 -4.91 6.94
C LEU A 58 16.91 -5.68 6.07
N ASN A 59 16.87 -5.46 4.76
CA ASN A 59 17.78 -6.04 3.78
C ASN A 59 18.92 -5.08 3.37
N GLY A 60 19.23 -4.07 4.19
CA GLY A 60 20.41 -3.23 4.02
C GLY A 60 20.34 -2.23 2.86
N VAL A 61 19.14 -1.85 2.43
CA VAL A 61 18.91 -0.84 1.39
C VAL A 61 18.58 0.51 2.01
N ASN A 62 19.24 1.56 1.52
CA ASN A 62 19.00 2.92 1.98
C ASN A 62 17.76 3.53 1.32
N VAL A 63 16.81 4.01 2.13
CA VAL A 63 15.55 4.62 1.67
C VAL A 63 15.46 6.13 1.97
N ARG A 64 16.55 6.79 2.36
CA ARG A 64 16.56 8.21 2.79
C ARG A 64 16.00 9.16 1.73
N ASN A 65 16.30 8.90 0.46
CA ASN A 65 15.91 9.77 -0.66
C ASN A 65 14.76 9.17 -1.47
N SER A 66 13.89 8.36 -0.87
CA SER A 66 12.78 7.72 -1.60
C SER A 66 11.57 8.61 -1.82
N ASN A 67 11.47 9.80 -1.21
CA ASN A 67 10.44 10.83 -1.46
C ASN A 67 9.02 10.27 -1.73
N HIS A 68 8.56 9.33 -0.90
CA HIS A 68 7.23 8.69 -1.05
C HIS A 68 7.00 7.92 -2.37
N ALA A 69 8.06 7.55 -3.08
CA ALA A 69 7.99 6.84 -4.36
C ALA A 69 7.75 5.33 -4.14
N LEU A 70 6.49 4.90 -4.10
CA LEU A 70 6.11 3.50 -3.91
C LEU A 70 6.69 2.64 -5.04
N SER A 71 6.48 3.06 -6.28
CA SER A 71 6.94 2.33 -7.47
C SER A 71 8.47 2.11 -7.45
N ARG A 72 9.24 3.13 -7.03
CA ARG A 72 10.70 3.01 -6.91
C ARG A 72 11.12 2.03 -5.82
N ASN A 73 10.46 2.09 -4.66
CA ASN A 73 10.76 1.21 -3.55
C ASN A 73 10.37 -0.24 -3.87
N LEU A 74 9.29 -0.44 -4.61
CA LEU A 74 8.85 -1.75 -5.09
C LEU A 74 9.88 -2.37 -6.05
N THR A 75 10.36 -1.61 -7.05
CA THR A 75 11.45 -2.06 -7.93
C THR A 75 12.69 -2.44 -7.14
N SER A 76 13.05 -1.64 -6.12
CA SER A 76 14.19 -1.93 -5.24
C SER A 76 13.97 -3.22 -4.45
N LEU A 77 12.74 -3.49 -4.00
CA LEU A 77 12.39 -4.71 -3.26
C LEU A 77 12.49 -5.94 -4.17
N VAL A 78 12.00 -5.86 -5.41
CA VAL A 78 12.14 -6.96 -6.37
C VAL A 78 13.61 -7.27 -6.66
N GLN A 79 14.45 -6.25 -6.80
CA GLN A 79 15.90 -6.43 -6.99
C GLN A 79 16.56 -7.12 -5.79
N VAL A 80 16.26 -6.66 -4.57
CA VAL A 80 16.86 -7.23 -3.34
C VAL A 80 16.26 -8.59 -2.99
N GLY A 81 15.01 -8.82 -3.39
CA GLY A 81 14.25 -10.05 -3.20
C GLY A 81 14.33 -11.04 -4.36
N GLN A 82 15.25 -10.87 -5.33
CA GLN A 82 15.46 -11.85 -6.41
C GLN A 82 15.61 -13.27 -5.85
N GLY A 83 14.86 -14.24 -6.37
CA GLY A 83 14.80 -15.60 -5.82
C GLY A 83 13.91 -15.75 -4.58
N SER A 84 13.02 -14.80 -4.28
CA SER A 84 11.98 -14.95 -3.25
C SER A 84 10.58 -15.16 -3.83
N GLY A 85 10.47 -15.45 -5.13
CA GLY A 85 9.19 -15.64 -5.82
C GLY A 85 8.36 -14.36 -6.08
N PHE A 86 8.93 -13.16 -5.89
CA PHE A 86 8.25 -11.87 -6.12
C PHE A 86 8.69 -11.21 -7.43
N ALA A 87 7.73 -10.80 -8.27
CA ALA A 87 8.01 -10.09 -9.51
C ALA A 87 6.96 -9.01 -9.78
N LEU A 88 7.41 -7.86 -10.28
CA LEU A 88 6.55 -6.71 -10.63
C LEU A 88 5.46 -7.10 -11.64
N ASP A 89 5.88 -7.84 -12.67
CA ASP A 89 5.05 -8.17 -13.83
C ASP A 89 4.12 -9.37 -13.57
N SER A 90 4.16 -9.94 -12.36
CA SER A 90 3.17 -10.95 -11.98
C SER A 90 1.80 -10.30 -11.89
N ARG A 91 0.81 -10.92 -12.55
CA ARG A 91 -0.58 -10.52 -12.40
C ARG A 91 -1.05 -10.87 -10.99
N ILE A 92 -1.68 -9.91 -10.33
CA ILE A 92 -2.16 -10.11 -8.96
C ILE A 92 -3.21 -11.21 -8.93
N MET A 93 -4.08 -11.25 -9.95
CA MET A 93 -5.19 -12.20 -10.03
C MET A 93 -4.73 -13.66 -10.11
N ASP A 94 -3.66 -13.94 -10.87
CA ASP A 94 -3.09 -15.29 -10.98
C ASP A 94 -2.62 -15.85 -9.63
N LYS A 95 -2.24 -14.95 -8.71
CA LYS A 95 -1.67 -15.31 -7.40
C LYS A 95 -2.71 -15.41 -6.29
N MET A 96 -3.88 -14.81 -6.48
CA MET A 96 -4.98 -14.83 -5.52
C MET A 96 -5.70 -16.16 -5.44
N GLY A 97 -5.65 -16.99 -6.48
CA GLY A 97 -6.42 -18.23 -6.54
C GLY A 97 -7.95 -18.03 -6.60
N PHE A 98 -8.40 -16.78 -6.71
CA PHE A 98 -9.79 -16.39 -6.90
C PHE A 98 -10.02 -16.08 -8.37
N ALA A 99 -10.65 -17.02 -9.07
CA ALA A 99 -11.30 -16.76 -10.35
C ALA A 99 -12.79 -16.83 -10.09
N ASP A 100 -13.37 -15.78 -9.50
CA ASP A 100 -14.79 -15.54 -9.76
C ASP A 100 -14.86 -14.95 -11.18
N PRO A 101 -15.30 -15.72 -12.18
CA PRO A 101 -15.28 -15.28 -13.58
C PRO A 101 -16.27 -14.14 -13.83
N GLU A 102 -17.21 -13.93 -12.90
CA GLU A 102 -18.29 -12.94 -13.05
C GLU A 102 -17.92 -11.58 -12.48
N LEU A 103 -16.78 -11.46 -11.78
CA LEU A 103 -16.32 -10.18 -11.27
C LEU A 103 -15.50 -9.41 -12.31
N PRO A 104 -15.88 -8.16 -12.64
CA PRO A 104 -15.10 -7.30 -13.51
C PRO A 104 -13.89 -6.74 -12.75
N LEU A 105 -12.94 -7.62 -12.45
CA LEU A 105 -11.68 -7.28 -11.80
C LEU A 105 -10.73 -6.74 -12.86
N ALA A 106 -10.19 -5.54 -12.65
CA ALA A 106 -9.16 -5.01 -13.54
C ALA A 106 -7.93 -5.94 -13.46
N ASP A 107 -7.50 -6.47 -14.59
CA ASP A 107 -6.34 -7.35 -14.67
C ASP A 107 -5.05 -6.52 -14.68
N GLU A 108 -4.48 -6.33 -13.49
CA GLU A 108 -3.31 -5.50 -13.23
C GLU A 108 -2.17 -6.33 -12.62
N THR A 109 -0.95 -5.97 -12.98
CA THR A 109 0.29 -6.41 -12.33
C THR A 109 0.47 -5.75 -10.96
N PHE A 110 1.41 -6.26 -10.15
CA PHE A 110 1.80 -5.59 -8.90
C PHE A 110 2.27 -4.15 -9.14
N GLY A 111 3.05 -3.93 -10.21
CA GLY A 111 3.53 -2.61 -10.59
C GLY A 111 2.40 -1.62 -10.89
N GLU A 112 1.47 -2.01 -11.77
CA GLU A 112 0.35 -1.16 -12.19
C GLU A 112 -0.58 -0.81 -11.03
N PHE A 113 -0.90 -1.80 -10.18
CA PHE A 113 -1.74 -1.57 -9.01
C PHE A 113 -1.09 -0.59 -8.03
N ILE A 114 0.20 -0.77 -7.73
CA ILE A 114 0.93 0.10 -6.81
C ILE A 114 1.04 1.52 -7.37
N GLU A 115 1.33 1.68 -8.66
CA GLU A 115 1.34 2.98 -9.32
C GLU A 115 -0.03 3.67 -9.25
N ARG A 116 -1.13 2.91 -9.38
CA ARG A 116 -2.48 3.46 -9.22
C ARG A 116 -2.78 3.87 -7.78
N MET A 117 -2.40 3.06 -6.79
CA MET A 117 -2.53 3.42 -5.37
C MET A 117 -1.70 4.64 -5.00
N GLU A 118 -0.47 4.75 -5.53
CA GLU A 118 0.42 5.89 -5.37
C GLU A 118 -0.18 7.18 -5.96
N ARG A 119 -0.88 7.09 -7.09
CA ARG A 119 -1.64 8.22 -7.65
C ARG A 119 -2.86 8.55 -6.79
N GLY A 120 -3.61 7.54 -6.36
CA GLY A 120 -4.85 7.71 -5.59
C GLY A 120 -4.64 8.27 -4.18
N GLY A 121 -3.54 7.92 -3.51
CA GLY A 121 -3.18 8.45 -2.20
C GLY A 121 -2.36 9.75 -2.27
N ASN A 122 -2.15 10.32 -3.46
CA ASN A 122 -1.43 11.57 -3.61
C ASN A 122 -2.17 12.72 -2.90
N VAL A 123 -1.41 13.62 -2.28
CA VAL A 123 -1.94 14.82 -1.60
C VAL A 123 -2.83 15.65 -2.53
N ASN A 124 -2.55 15.66 -3.83
CA ASN A 124 -3.32 16.38 -4.84
C ASN A 124 -4.71 15.77 -5.07
N VAL A 125 -4.84 14.44 -4.96
CA VAL A 125 -6.17 13.79 -4.94
C VAL A 125 -6.91 14.19 -3.66
N ARG A 126 -6.19 14.37 -2.54
CA ARG A 126 -6.82 14.74 -1.27
C ARG A 126 -7.55 16.08 -1.31
N TYR A 127 -6.97 17.04 -2.01
CA TYR A 127 -7.53 18.37 -2.21
C TYR A 127 -8.37 18.48 -3.49
N GLY A 128 -8.59 17.37 -4.21
CA GLY A 128 -9.44 17.34 -5.40
C GLY A 128 -8.81 17.94 -6.66
N PHE A 129 -7.49 18.13 -6.72
CA PHE A 129 -6.80 18.54 -7.96
C PHE A 129 -6.78 17.43 -9.01
N HIS A 130 -6.76 16.19 -8.54
CA HIS A 130 -6.81 15.01 -9.38
C HIS A 130 -7.98 14.13 -8.95
N GLY A 131 -8.52 13.41 -9.92
CA GLY A 131 -9.50 12.38 -9.66
C GLY A 131 -8.85 11.09 -9.19
N PHE A 132 -9.68 10.13 -8.84
CA PHE A 132 -9.27 8.75 -8.59
C PHE A 132 -10.29 7.80 -9.18
N VAL A 133 -9.86 6.55 -9.39
CA VAL A 133 -10.72 5.42 -9.78
C VAL A 133 -10.34 4.21 -8.92
N LEU A 134 -11.36 3.60 -8.36
CA LEU A 134 -11.31 2.34 -7.63
C LEU A 134 -12.18 1.31 -8.35
N PHE A 135 -11.62 0.12 -8.49
CA PHE A 135 -12.27 -1.00 -9.14
C PHE A 135 -12.81 -1.99 -8.12
N PRO A 136 -13.85 -2.76 -8.50
CA PRO A 136 -14.18 -3.97 -7.78
C PRO A 136 -12.92 -4.82 -7.54
N GLY A 137 -12.76 -5.30 -6.30
CA GLY A 137 -11.62 -6.13 -5.90
C GLY A 137 -10.33 -5.38 -5.51
N ASP A 138 -10.32 -4.05 -5.51
CA ASP A 138 -9.14 -3.29 -5.04
C ASP A 138 -8.77 -3.59 -3.58
N LEU A 139 -9.76 -3.90 -2.73
CA LEU A 139 -9.48 -4.40 -1.38
C LEU A 139 -8.72 -5.73 -1.42
N ALA A 140 -9.15 -6.68 -2.24
CA ALA A 140 -8.46 -7.95 -2.39
C ALA A 140 -7.04 -7.74 -2.94
N LYS A 141 -6.86 -6.84 -3.91
CA LYS A 141 -5.53 -6.52 -4.46
C LYS A 141 -4.62 -5.92 -3.40
N LEU A 142 -5.13 -4.98 -2.60
CA LEU A 142 -4.41 -4.42 -1.46
C LEU A 142 -4.02 -5.53 -0.47
N ASP A 143 -4.97 -6.40 -0.13
CA ASP A 143 -4.79 -7.54 0.74
C ASP A 143 -3.62 -8.44 0.29
N HIS A 144 -3.56 -8.73 -1.01
CA HIS A 144 -2.51 -9.57 -1.58
C HIS A 144 -1.15 -8.87 -1.68
N VAL A 145 -1.14 -7.58 -2.06
CA VAL A 145 0.06 -6.75 -2.05
C VAL A 145 0.64 -6.64 -0.66
N VAL A 146 -0.20 -6.40 0.35
CA VAL A 146 0.24 -6.33 1.74
C VAL A 146 0.81 -7.67 2.19
N PHE A 147 0.15 -8.78 1.87
CA PHE A 147 0.70 -10.12 2.16
C PHE A 147 2.11 -10.30 1.57
N GLU A 148 2.28 -10.03 0.27
CA GLU A 148 3.55 -10.20 -0.42
C GLU A 148 4.65 -9.26 0.11
N VAL A 149 4.35 -7.99 0.38
CA VAL A 149 5.38 -7.07 0.88
C VAL A 149 5.68 -7.35 2.36
N ARG A 150 4.66 -7.65 3.17
CA ARG A 150 4.79 -7.85 4.62
C ARG A 150 5.61 -9.09 4.97
N ARG A 151 5.41 -10.23 4.28
CA ARG A 151 6.24 -11.44 4.48
C ARG A 151 7.72 -11.24 4.13
N ARG A 152 8.05 -10.15 3.40
CA ARG A 152 9.43 -9.75 3.08
C ARG A 152 9.98 -8.68 4.04
N CYS A 153 9.21 -8.27 5.05
CA CYS A 153 9.67 -7.44 6.16
C CYS A 153 10.50 -8.25 7.16
N THR A 154 11.54 -8.91 6.66
CA THR A 154 12.51 -9.71 7.41
C THR A 154 13.86 -9.67 6.69
N ASP A 155 14.89 -10.22 7.32
CA ASP A 155 16.20 -10.44 6.70
C ASP A 155 16.13 -11.66 5.77
N LEU A 156 16.07 -11.44 4.46
CA LEU A 156 15.86 -12.51 3.47
C LEU A 156 17.01 -13.52 3.41
N ASP A 157 18.21 -13.09 3.79
CA ASP A 157 19.39 -13.97 3.82
C ASP A 157 19.63 -14.62 5.19
N SER A 158 18.75 -14.35 6.16
CA SER A 158 18.73 -15.07 7.43
C SER A 158 18.16 -16.48 7.28
N LEU A 159 18.54 -17.38 8.18
CA LEU A 159 18.04 -18.75 8.20
C LEU A 159 16.61 -18.78 8.73
N VAL A 160 15.78 -19.64 8.12
CA VAL A 160 14.43 -19.92 8.63
C VAL A 160 14.54 -20.58 10.00
N TYR A 161 14.03 -19.90 11.03
CA TYR A 161 13.99 -20.44 12.39
C TYR A 161 12.69 -21.25 12.57
N HIS A 162 12.74 -22.55 12.31
CA HIS A 162 11.64 -23.47 12.60
C HIS A 162 12.13 -24.63 13.49
N ARG A 163 11.22 -25.36 14.13
CA ARG A 163 11.57 -26.48 15.04
C ARG A 163 12.27 -27.66 14.32
N ALA A 164 12.46 -27.58 13.01
CA ALA A 164 13.22 -28.52 12.19
C ALA A 164 14.57 -27.90 11.76
N PRO A 165 15.68 -28.65 11.77
CA PRO A 165 16.98 -28.12 11.39
C PRO A 165 17.05 -27.77 9.90
N ASN A 166 17.54 -26.56 9.60
CA ASN A 166 18.05 -26.08 8.31
C ASN A 166 17.06 -26.10 7.12
N LEU A 167 15.98 -25.31 7.20
CA LEU A 167 15.08 -25.02 6.07
C LEU A 167 15.64 -23.98 5.07
N GLY A 168 16.96 -23.74 5.04
CA GLY A 168 17.59 -22.77 4.14
C GLY A 168 17.42 -21.31 4.55
N LYS A 169 17.69 -20.40 3.60
CA LYS A 169 17.46 -18.96 3.77
C LYS A 169 15.98 -18.65 3.63
N ILE A 170 15.52 -17.59 4.30
CA ILE A 170 14.13 -17.12 4.15
C ILE A 170 13.80 -16.85 2.68
N ARG A 171 14.71 -16.25 1.92
CA ARG A 171 14.57 -16.00 0.48
C ARG A 171 14.08 -17.25 -0.28
N ASP A 172 14.84 -18.33 -0.19
CA ASP A 172 14.58 -19.58 -0.92
C ASP A 172 13.26 -20.20 -0.43
N TYR A 173 13.04 -20.17 0.89
CA TYR A 173 11.83 -20.70 1.51
C TYR A 173 10.55 -19.95 1.10
N LEU A 174 10.63 -18.63 0.89
CA LEU A 174 9.50 -17.84 0.37
C LEU A 174 9.17 -18.20 -1.08
N GLU A 175 10.16 -18.61 -1.89
CA GLU A 175 9.91 -19.06 -3.26
C GLU A 175 9.23 -20.44 -3.27
N GLU A 176 9.68 -21.36 -2.42
CA GLU A 176 9.13 -22.72 -2.32
C GLU A 176 7.76 -22.77 -1.61
N HIS A 177 7.51 -21.84 -0.69
CA HIS A 177 6.29 -21.80 0.13
C HIS A 177 5.53 -20.47 -0.08
N PRO A 178 4.66 -20.39 -1.10
CA PRO A 178 3.91 -19.17 -1.42
C PRO A 178 2.88 -18.77 -0.35
N ASP A 179 2.60 -19.62 0.63
CA ASP A 179 1.71 -19.29 1.77
C ASP A 179 2.49 -19.02 3.08
N PHE A 180 3.81 -19.12 3.06
CA PHE A 180 4.62 -18.91 4.26
C PHE A 180 4.72 -17.42 4.64
N GLU A 181 4.35 -17.13 5.89
CA GLU A 181 4.65 -15.88 6.54
C GLU A 181 5.73 -16.11 7.62
N PRO A 182 6.91 -15.48 7.51
CA PRO A 182 7.89 -15.49 8.60
C PRO A 182 7.23 -14.96 9.87
N SER A 183 7.54 -15.57 11.02
CA SER A 183 7.03 -15.08 12.30
C SER A 183 7.30 -13.57 12.38
N PRO A 184 6.28 -12.74 12.67
CA PRO A 184 6.46 -11.30 12.64
C PRO A 184 7.65 -10.96 13.53
N LEU A 185 8.50 -10.03 13.07
CA LEU A 185 9.51 -9.42 13.92
C LEU A 185 8.77 -8.80 15.09
N ARG A 186 8.55 -9.58 16.16
CA ARG A 186 7.86 -9.09 17.34
C ARG A 186 8.67 -7.91 17.82
N SER A 187 8.02 -6.75 17.91
CA SER A 187 8.58 -5.65 18.69
C SER A 187 8.99 -6.28 20.03
N SER A 188 10.29 -6.19 20.32
CA SER A 188 10.86 -6.83 21.50
C SER A 188 9.99 -6.48 22.73
N PRO A 189 9.75 -7.42 23.68
CA PRO A 189 8.84 -7.25 24.83
C PRO A 189 9.29 -6.19 25.85
N ILE A 190 10.14 -5.24 25.45
CA ILE A 190 10.76 -4.21 26.27
C ILE A 190 9.75 -3.15 26.74
N PHE A 191 8.51 -3.14 26.26
CA PHE A 191 7.46 -2.26 26.81
C PHE A 191 6.33 -3.11 27.41
N PHE A 192 6.36 -3.20 28.75
CA PHE A 192 5.27 -3.71 29.57
C PHE A 192 4.17 -2.65 29.64
N GLY A 193 3.05 -2.94 28.98
CA GLY A 193 1.81 -2.18 29.10
C GLY A 193 0.61 -3.06 28.74
N ASN A 194 -0.60 -2.63 29.11
CA ASN A 194 -1.89 -3.29 28.81
C ASN A 194 -2.22 -3.36 27.29
N GLU A 195 -1.22 -3.28 26.42
CA GLU A 195 -1.32 -3.30 24.96
C GLU A 195 -1.62 -4.70 24.40
N GLY A 196 -1.58 -5.75 25.23
CA GLY A 196 -1.77 -7.14 24.82
C GLY A 196 -3.08 -7.39 24.06
N ALA A 197 -4.23 -6.94 24.59
CA ALA A 197 -5.54 -7.19 23.98
C ALA A 197 -5.80 -6.36 22.71
N ALA A 198 -5.33 -5.11 22.67
CA ALA A 198 -5.45 -4.26 21.48
C ALA A 198 -4.54 -4.76 20.34
N ASN A 199 -3.34 -5.24 20.68
CA ASN A 199 -2.42 -5.85 19.73
C ASN A 199 -2.96 -7.19 19.23
N GLU A 200 -3.55 -8.02 20.09
CA GLU A 200 -4.23 -9.27 19.68
C GLU A 200 -5.35 -9.02 18.68
N ARG A 201 -6.20 -8.01 18.91
CA ARG A 201 -7.28 -7.66 17.97
C ARG A 201 -6.74 -7.12 16.64
N LEU A 202 -5.69 -6.31 16.66
CA LEU A 202 -5.03 -5.86 15.44
C LEU A 202 -4.46 -7.06 14.67
N GLN A 203 -3.74 -7.95 15.34
CA GLN A 203 -3.20 -9.17 14.73
C GLN A 203 -4.29 -10.09 14.18
N GLN A 204 -5.45 -10.15 14.83
CA GLN A 204 -6.62 -10.85 14.30
C GLN A 204 -7.11 -10.19 13.00
N LEU A 205 -7.31 -8.87 12.99
CA LEU A 205 -7.76 -8.12 11.81
C LEU A 205 -6.77 -8.20 10.63
N LEU A 206 -5.47 -8.32 10.90
CA LEU A 206 -4.45 -8.59 9.88
C LEU A 206 -4.62 -9.98 9.26
N ARG A 207 -4.98 -10.98 10.08
CA ARG A 207 -5.17 -12.38 9.66
C ARG A 207 -6.53 -12.66 9.04
N GLU A 208 -7.51 -11.77 9.23
CA GLU A 208 -8.83 -11.83 8.58
C GLU A 208 -8.80 -11.39 7.09
N ASN A 209 -7.63 -11.41 6.47
CA ASN A 209 -7.42 -11.16 5.04
C ASN A 209 -7.41 -12.49 4.24
N LEU A 210 -8.04 -12.49 3.07
CA LEU A 210 -8.09 -13.59 2.10
C LEU A 210 -6.73 -14.24 1.77
N SER A 211 -5.67 -13.44 1.68
CA SER A 211 -4.32 -13.91 1.40
C SER A 211 -3.65 -14.56 2.62
N PHE A 212 -4.10 -14.27 3.84
CA PHE A 212 -3.61 -14.87 5.08
C PHE A 212 -4.48 -16.05 5.55
N ASN A 213 -5.74 -16.14 5.13
CA ASN A 213 -6.68 -17.20 5.48
C ASN A 213 -7.40 -17.74 4.23
N ARG A 214 -6.69 -18.55 3.43
CA ARG A 214 -7.21 -19.14 2.18
C ARG A 214 -8.27 -20.23 2.39
N THR A 215 -8.39 -20.75 3.61
CA THR A 215 -9.28 -21.88 3.97
C THR A 215 -10.68 -21.44 4.38
N GLU A 216 -10.84 -20.21 4.85
CA GLU A 216 -12.13 -19.60 5.11
C GLU A 216 -12.30 -18.50 4.08
N THR A 217 -13.10 -18.76 3.04
CA THR A 217 -13.72 -17.72 2.23
C THR A 217 -14.61 -16.89 3.14
N SER A 218 -14.02 -16.02 3.96
CA SER A 218 -14.80 -15.16 4.83
C SER A 218 -15.67 -14.29 3.92
N GLU A 219 -16.94 -14.21 4.26
CA GLU A 219 -18.02 -13.52 3.54
C GLU A 219 -17.70 -12.04 3.21
N LEU A 220 -16.62 -11.49 3.77
CA LEU A 220 -16.06 -10.16 3.53
C LEU A 220 -15.52 -9.97 2.09
N SER A 221 -15.22 -11.05 1.37
CA SER A 221 -14.53 -11.04 0.07
C SER A 221 -15.34 -10.47 -1.10
N LEU A 222 -16.66 -10.63 -1.09
CA LEU A 222 -17.48 -10.44 -2.32
C LEU A 222 -18.72 -9.55 -2.11
N ALA A 223 -19.13 -9.27 -0.87
CA ALA A 223 -20.35 -8.50 -0.62
C ALA A 223 -20.23 -6.99 -0.91
N HIS A 224 -19.02 -6.48 -1.23
CA HIS A 224 -18.75 -5.04 -1.37
C HIS A 224 -18.01 -4.69 -2.66
N HIS A 225 -18.43 -5.28 -3.79
CA HIS A 225 -17.98 -4.84 -5.11
C HIS A 225 -18.48 -3.42 -5.39
N ARG A 226 -17.61 -2.45 -5.15
CA ARG A 226 -17.85 -1.05 -5.48
C ARG A 226 -16.91 -0.63 -6.61
N PHE A 227 -17.50 -0.06 -7.64
CA PHE A 227 -16.77 0.86 -8.51
C PHE A 227 -16.93 2.26 -7.92
N SER A 228 -15.83 2.99 -7.77
CA SER A 228 -15.89 4.38 -7.35
C SER A 228 -14.94 5.22 -8.16
N GLY A 229 -15.39 6.39 -8.58
CA GLY A 229 -14.56 7.36 -9.25
C GLY A 229 -15.03 8.76 -8.92
N ARG A 230 -14.09 9.69 -8.85
CA ARG A 230 -14.40 11.10 -8.64
C ARG A 230 -13.58 11.93 -9.59
N ASN A 231 -14.24 12.78 -10.38
CA ASN A 231 -13.56 13.80 -11.15
C ASN A 231 -13.02 14.91 -10.22
N PRO A 232 -11.90 15.55 -10.59
CA PRO A 232 -11.41 16.70 -9.84
C PRO A 232 -12.48 17.81 -9.79
N PRO A 233 -12.88 18.35 -8.62
CA PRO A 233 -13.80 19.48 -8.54
C PRO A 233 -13.38 20.67 -9.42
N PHE A 234 -12.06 20.94 -9.52
CA PHE A 234 -11.54 22.02 -10.36
C PHE A 234 -11.87 21.80 -11.85
N SER A 235 -11.77 20.57 -12.37
CA SER A 235 -12.06 20.32 -13.79
C SER A 235 -13.55 20.46 -14.12
N GLU A 236 -14.44 20.20 -13.15
CA GLU A 236 -15.87 20.47 -13.30
C GLU A 236 -16.19 21.97 -13.30
N ARG A 237 -15.50 22.75 -12.45
CA ARG A 237 -15.70 24.20 -12.35
C ARG A 237 -15.09 24.99 -13.52
N LEU A 238 -14.06 24.46 -14.19
CA LEU A 238 -13.47 25.11 -15.37
C LEU A 238 -14.42 25.21 -16.57
N LYS A 239 -15.55 24.51 -16.57
CA LYS A 239 -16.50 24.44 -17.69
C LYS A 239 -17.40 25.68 -17.84
N TYR A 240 -17.38 26.62 -16.91
CA TYR A 240 -18.26 27.79 -16.92
C TYR A 240 -17.64 28.99 -16.18
N ALA A 241 -18.09 30.20 -16.53
CA ALA A 241 -17.51 31.46 -16.07
C ALA A 241 -17.44 31.60 -14.54
N GLU A 242 -18.56 31.37 -13.86
CA GLU A 242 -18.62 31.48 -12.39
C GLU A 242 -17.65 30.50 -11.70
N GLY A 243 -17.48 29.30 -12.27
CA GLY A 243 -16.53 28.32 -11.76
C GLY A 243 -15.08 28.74 -11.97
N MET A 244 -14.76 29.35 -13.12
CA MET A 244 -13.43 29.92 -13.36
C MET A 244 -13.12 31.07 -12.39
N ASP A 245 -14.08 31.92 -12.07
CA ASP A 245 -13.89 33.02 -11.11
C ASP A 245 -13.71 32.49 -9.68
N ALA A 246 -14.43 31.44 -9.28
CA ALA A 246 -14.21 30.76 -8.00
C ALA A 246 -12.79 30.16 -7.89
N ILE A 247 -12.24 29.60 -8.99
CA ILE A 247 -10.87 29.08 -9.00
C ILE A 247 -9.86 30.21 -8.84
N LYS A 248 -10.02 31.34 -9.54
CA LYS A 248 -9.16 32.52 -9.37
C LYS A 248 -9.18 33.01 -7.92
N TRP A 249 -10.39 33.14 -7.34
CA TRP A 249 -10.54 33.53 -5.95
C TRP A 249 -9.81 32.56 -5.02
N LEU A 250 -9.95 31.24 -5.23
CA LEU A 250 -9.20 30.25 -4.46
C LEU A 250 -7.69 30.44 -4.59
N LEU A 251 -7.15 30.62 -5.80
CA LEU A 251 -5.71 30.82 -6.05
C LEU A 251 -5.13 32.05 -5.34
N GLU A 252 -5.96 33.04 -5.04
CA GLU A 252 -5.60 34.24 -4.27
C GLU A 252 -5.69 34.04 -2.74
N HIS A 253 -6.60 33.17 -2.29
CA HIS A 253 -7.00 33.09 -0.87
C HIS A 253 -6.61 31.78 -0.18
N ALA A 254 -6.19 30.74 -0.91
CA ALA A 254 -5.75 29.46 -0.35
C ALA A 254 -4.32 29.11 -0.78
N TYR A 255 -3.64 28.29 0.03
CA TYR A 255 -2.31 27.80 -0.31
C TYR A 255 -2.38 26.69 -1.36
N PHE A 256 -1.56 26.83 -2.40
CA PHE A 256 -1.30 25.83 -3.42
C PHE A 256 0.21 25.63 -3.53
N SER A 257 0.65 24.40 -3.82
CA SER A 257 2.05 24.20 -4.16
C SER A 257 2.36 24.96 -5.46
N GLY A 258 3.62 25.36 -5.66
CA GLY A 258 4.05 26.05 -6.88
C GLY A 258 3.65 25.29 -8.18
N PRO A 259 3.87 23.98 -8.27
CA PRO A 259 3.38 23.17 -9.38
C PRO A 259 1.86 23.19 -9.56
N ASP A 260 1.08 23.03 -8.50
CA ASP A 260 -0.39 22.96 -8.60
C ASP A 260 -0.98 24.30 -9.01
N LYS A 261 -0.45 25.41 -8.46
CA LYS A 261 -0.84 26.76 -8.83
C LYS A 261 -0.64 26.99 -10.34
N LYS A 262 0.55 26.67 -10.85
CA LYS A 262 0.86 26.80 -12.29
C LYS A 262 -0.05 25.93 -13.15
N ALA A 263 -0.37 24.71 -12.72
CA ALA A 263 -1.25 23.82 -13.46
C ALA A 263 -2.69 24.39 -13.55
N LEU A 264 -3.21 24.95 -12.46
CA LEU A 264 -4.53 25.59 -12.45
C LEU A 264 -4.57 26.89 -13.27
N GLU A 265 -3.54 27.73 -13.17
CA GLU A 265 -3.41 28.95 -13.98
C GLU A 265 -3.40 28.62 -15.48
N ALA A 266 -2.61 27.62 -15.89
CA ALA A 266 -2.59 27.15 -17.28
C ALA A 266 -3.95 26.59 -17.74
N ALA A 267 -4.65 25.85 -16.87
CA ALA A 267 -5.97 25.30 -17.18
C ALA A 267 -7.04 26.40 -17.35
N LEU A 268 -6.96 27.48 -16.55
CA LEU A 268 -7.79 28.67 -16.70
C LEU A 268 -7.54 29.36 -18.04
N GLU A 269 -6.28 29.56 -18.43
CA GLU A 269 -5.92 30.19 -19.71
C GLU A 269 -6.46 29.43 -20.92
N ILE A 270 -6.37 28.09 -20.90
CA ILE A 270 -6.90 27.24 -21.97
C ILE A 270 -8.43 27.35 -22.03
N SER A 271 -9.10 27.30 -20.88
CA SER A 271 -10.58 27.28 -20.81
C SER A 271 -11.20 28.62 -21.23
N VAL A 272 -10.49 29.73 -21.09
CA VAL A 272 -10.93 31.06 -21.56
C VAL A 272 -10.82 31.21 -23.09
N ARG A 273 -9.97 30.41 -23.74
CA ARG A 273 -9.75 30.45 -25.19
C ARG A 273 -10.64 29.49 -25.99
N ALA A 274 -11.28 28.54 -25.31
CA ALA A 274 -12.17 27.52 -25.89
C ALA A 274 -13.62 28.01 -25.94
#